data_AF-A0A838DAB2-F1
#
_entry.id   AF-A0A838DAB2-F1
#
_cell.length_a   1.000
_cell.length_b   1.000
_cell.length_c   1.000
_cell.angle_alpha   90.00
_cell.angle_beta   90.00
_cell.angle_gamma   90.00
#
_symmetry.space_group_name_H-M   'P 1'
#
loop_
_entity.id
_entity.type
_entity.pdbx_description
1 polymer ?
#
loop_
_entity_poly.entity_id
_entity_poly.type
_entity_poly.pdbx_seq_one_letter_code
_entity_poly.pdbx_strand_id
1 'polypeptide(L)'
;MSIAVLGLVVLFIFTSIAFFTFLIGPEGTGPTTTVDPSTAYIQFIFISLAPAIGLAFFTNVLSEGSRLSSLLVLASGICLIFGMFYVTTLIPMITEIELPSWVVYAPWIFSIFGILLVAIGYINYRKKAYLSTKNNEF
;
A
#
# COMPACT_ATOMS: atom_id res chain seq x y z
N MET A 1 -8.06 9.80 -10.90
CA MET A 1 -7.81 9.63 -9.46
C MET A 1 -7.41 8.19 -9.09
N SER A 2 -8.14 7.16 -9.51
CA SER A 2 -7.85 5.76 -9.13
C SER A 2 -6.53 5.21 -9.69
N ILE A 3 -6.05 5.75 -10.82
CA ILE A 3 -4.71 5.45 -11.32
C ILE A 3 -3.60 6.07 -10.45
N ALA A 4 -3.87 7.22 -9.82
CA ALA A 4 -2.95 7.83 -8.86
C ALA A 4 -2.92 7.03 -7.55
N VAL A 5 -4.05 6.48 -7.11
CA VAL A 5 -4.10 5.54 -5.97
C VAL A 5 -3.17 4.35 -6.23
N LEU A 6 -3.29 3.71 -7.39
CA LEU A 6 -2.42 2.60 -7.77
C LEU A 6 -0.95 3.02 -7.81
N GLY A 7 -0.64 4.14 -8.47
CA GLY A 7 0.73 4.65 -8.55
C GLY A 7 1.35 4.94 -7.19
N LEU A 8 0.60 5.55 -6.26
CA LEU A 8 1.07 5.85 -4.91
C LEU A 8 1.24 4.60 -4.05
N VAL A 9 0.37 3.60 -4.20
CA VAL A 9 0.54 2.29 -3.53
C VAL A 9 1.79 1.58 -4.05
N VAL A 10 1.98 1.56 -5.37
CA VAL A 10 3.17 0.95 -5.98
C VAL A 10 4.43 1.67 -5.54
N LEU A 11 4.42 3.02 -5.52
CA LEU A 11 5.51 3.82 -5.00
C LEU A 11 5.84 3.46 -3.55
N PHE A 12 4.83 3.36 -2.68
CA PHE A 12 5.01 2.97 -1.29
C PHE A 12 5.68 1.60 -1.15
N ILE A 13 5.24 0.60 -1.93
CA ILE A 13 5.83 -0.75 -1.89
C ILE A 13 7.31 -0.69 -2.27
N PHE A 14 7.65 -0.01 -3.36
CA PHE A 14 9.04 0.07 -3.81
C PHE A 14 9.92 0.84 -2.83
N THR A 15 9.44 1.94 -2.26
CA THR A 15 10.21 2.69 -1.25
C THR A 15 10.36 1.88 0.03
N SER A 16 9.35 1.12 0.46
CA SER A 16 9.50 0.18 1.58
C SER A 16 10.54 -0.90 1.29
N ILE A 17 10.48 -1.56 0.13
CA ILE A 17 11.47 -2.58 -0.24
C ILE A 17 12.87 -1.99 -0.27
N ALA A 18 13.05 -0.83 -0.90
CA ALA A 18 14.32 -0.14 -0.97
C ALA A 18 14.84 0.23 0.42
N PHE A 19 13.97 0.71 1.31
CA PHE A 19 14.30 1.05 2.68
C PHE A 19 14.78 -0.15 3.50
N PHE A 20 14.02 -1.26 3.51
CA PHE A 20 14.43 -2.45 4.27
C PHE A 20 15.67 -3.11 3.65
N THR A 21 15.84 -3.08 2.33
CA THR A 21 17.07 -3.56 1.67
C THR A 21 18.27 -2.68 2.02
N PHE A 22 18.10 -1.37 2.10
CA PHE A 22 19.13 -0.45 2.55
C PHE A 22 19.55 -0.74 4.00
N LEU A 23 18.60 -1.07 4.87
CA LEU A 23 18.89 -1.45 6.26
C LEU A 23 19.61 -2.80 6.40
N ILE A 24 19.37 -3.74 5.48
CA ILE A 24 20.15 -4.98 5.40
C ILE A 24 21.61 -4.65 5.04
N GLY A 25 21.81 -3.72 4.10
CA GLY A 25 23.14 -3.27 3.68
C GLY A 25 23.92 -4.31 2.84
N PRO A 26 25.12 -3.95 2.34
CA PRO A 26 25.99 -4.87 1.62
C PRO A 26 26.38 -6.05 2.52
N GLU A 27 26.28 -7.28 2.02
CA GLU A 27 26.63 -8.51 2.77
C GLU A 27 25.91 -8.70 4.12
N GLY A 28 24.82 -7.96 4.38
CA GLY A 28 24.10 -8.01 5.66
C GLY A 28 24.79 -7.22 6.79
N THR A 29 25.82 -6.43 6.49
CA THR A 29 26.58 -5.67 7.51
C THR A 29 25.93 -4.33 7.88
N GLY A 30 24.68 -4.10 7.47
CA GLY A 30 23.96 -2.86 7.71
C GLY A 30 24.45 -1.67 6.86
N PRO A 31 23.78 -0.51 6.97
CA PRO A 31 24.08 0.68 6.19
C PRO A 31 25.38 1.36 6.65
N THR A 32 26.13 1.91 5.71
CA THR A 32 27.37 2.67 5.96
C THR A 32 27.14 4.07 6.53
N THR A 33 25.88 4.47 6.71
CA THR A 33 25.46 5.79 7.19
C THR A 33 24.39 5.64 8.26
N THR A 34 24.52 6.39 9.35
CA THR A 34 23.55 6.42 10.44
C THR A 34 22.27 7.14 10.00
N VAL A 35 21.18 6.38 9.86
CA VAL A 35 19.83 6.91 9.58
C VAL A 35 18.90 6.40 10.67
N ASP A 36 18.08 7.28 11.25
CA ASP A 36 17.00 6.85 12.15
C ASP A 36 15.91 6.13 11.35
N PRO A 37 15.76 4.79 11.49
CA PRO A 37 14.81 4.01 10.72
C PRO A 37 13.37 4.47 10.95
N SER A 38 13.09 4.97 12.15
CA SER A 38 11.77 5.43 12.55
C SER A 38 11.34 6.63 11.71
N THR A 39 12.13 7.71 11.81
CA THR A 39 11.82 8.98 11.13
C THR A 39 11.79 8.82 9.61
N ALA A 40 12.74 8.05 9.04
CA ALA A 40 12.80 7.81 7.61
C ALA A 40 11.55 7.06 7.09
N TYR A 41 11.12 6.02 7.78
CA TYR A 41 9.98 5.23 7.33
C TYR A 41 8.65 5.98 7.43
N ILE A 42 8.49 6.84 8.46
CA ILE A 42 7.34 7.76 8.57
C ILE A 42 7.25 8.68 7.33
N GLN A 43 8.37 9.21 6.85
CA GLN A 43 8.36 10.10 5.68
C GLN A 43 7.82 9.39 4.43
N PHE A 44 8.21 8.13 4.20
CA PHE A 44 7.69 7.36 3.05
C PHE A 44 6.19 7.14 3.13
N ILE A 45 5.65 6.89 4.33
CA ILE A 45 4.21 6.73 4.56
C ILE A 45 3.46 8.01 4.16
N PHE A 46 3.95 9.18 4.57
CA PHE A 46 3.29 10.47 4.29
C PHE A 46 3.44 10.93 2.83
N ILE A 47 4.54 10.57 2.16
CA ILE A 47 4.75 10.92 0.75
C ILE A 47 3.86 10.09 -0.19
N SER A 48 3.48 8.88 0.22
CA SER A 48 2.84 7.92 -0.69
C SER A 48 1.55 7.32 -0.16
N LEU A 49 1.62 6.47 0.88
CA LEU A 49 0.50 5.67 1.33
C LEU A 49 -0.64 6.51 1.92
N ALA A 50 -0.34 7.50 2.77
CA ALA A 50 -1.37 8.34 3.38
C ALA A 50 -2.19 9.12 2.31
N PRO A 51 -1.56 9.78 1.32
CA PRO A 51 -2.27 10.33 0.16
C PRO A 51 -3.06 9.28 -0.63
N ALA A 52 -2.51 8.07 -0.84
CA ALA A 52 -3.17 7.01 -1.58
C ALA A 52 -4.49 6.58 -0.93
N ILE A 53 -4.49 6.38 0.40
CA ILE A 53 -5.66 6.00 1.19
C ILE A 53 -6.71 7.11 1.14
N GLY A 54 -6.30 8.37 1.33
CA GLY A 54 -7.21 9.52 1.23
C GLY A 54 -7.90 9.56 -0.13
N LEU A 55 -7.13 9.47 -1.22
CA LEU A 55 -7.68 9.45 -2.59
C LEU A 55 -8.58 8.24 -2.84
N ALA A 56 -8.23 7.05 -2.34
CA ALA A 56 -9.05 5.85 -2.49
C ALA A 56 -10.43 6.00 -1.85
N PHE A 57 -10.49 6.65 -0.68
CA PHE A 57 -11.74 6.96 0.00
C PHE A 57 -12.58 7.96 -0.81
N PHE A 58 -12.00 9.09 -1.21
CA PHE A 58 -12.72 10.10 -2.00
C PHE A 58 -13.23 9.56 -3.35
N THR A 59 -12.45 8.71 -4.01
CA THR A 59 -12.79 8.17 -5.34
C THR A 59 -13.87 7.11 -5.38
N ASN A 60 -14.06 6.38 -4.28
CA ASN A 60 -14.98 5.25 -4.25
C ASN A 60 -16.19 5.48 -3.34
N VAL A 61 -16.08 6.39 -2.37
CA VAL A 61 -17.17 6.71 -1.45
C VAL A 61 -17.87 8.01 -1.87
N LEU A 62 -17.12 9.03 -2.30
CA LEU A 62 -17.68 10.36 -2.61
C LEU A 62 -17.90 10.62 -4.10
N SER A 63 -16.98 10.16 -4.96
CA SER A 63 -17.11 10.29 -6.41
C SER A 63 -17.64 8.96 -6.95
N GLU A 64 -18.71 8.95 -7.74
CA GLU A 64 -19.25 7.73 -8.34
C GLU A 64 -18.34 7.17 -9.47
N GLY A 65 -17.07 6.87 -9.20
CA GLY A 65 -16.06 6.49 -10.20
C GLY A 65 -16.45 5.28 -11.07
N SER A 66 -15.89 5.11 -12.26
CA SER A 66 -16.31 4.04 -13.21
C SER A 66 -16.04 2.61 -12.72
N ARG A 67 -16.56 1.58 -13.41
CA ARG A 67 -16.20 0.16 -13.14
C ARG A 67 -14.68 -0.05 -13.17
N LEU A 68 -14.00 0.58 -14.12
CA LEU A 68 -12.54 0.56 -14.24
C LEU A 68 -11.87 1.19 -13.01
N SER A 69 -12.42 2.29 -12.48
CA SER A 69 -11.94 2.91 -11.23
C SER A 69 -11.98 1.93 -10.05
N SER A 70 -13.09 1.21 -9.87
CA SER A 70 -13.23 0.24 -8.79
C SER A 70 -12.26 -0.94 -8.93
N LEU A 71 -12.01 -1.41 -10.16
CA LEU A 71 -10.99 -2.43 -10.45
C LEU A 71 -9.58 -1.96 -10.11
N LEU A 72 -9.22 -0.71 -10.45
CA LEU A 72 -7.90 -0.16 -10.13
C LEU A 72 -7.67 -0.07 -8.62
N VAL A 73 -8.69 0.32 -7.84
CA VAL A 73 -8.57 0.36 -6.37
C VAL A 73 -8.47 -1.03 -5.78
N LEU A 74 -9.24 -2.00 -6.29
CA LEU A 74 -9.13 -3.40 -5.91
C LEU A 74 -7.71 -3.93 -6.18
N ALA A 75 -7.18 -3.70 -7.38
CA ALA A 75 -5.81 -4.08 -7.75
C ALA A 75 -4.77 -3.42 -6.84
N SER A 76 -4.96 -2.15 -6.49
CA SER A 76 -4.10 -1.43 -5.54
C SER A 76 -4.06 -2.12 -4.18
N GLY A 77 -5.22 -2.51 -3.64
CA GLY A 77 -5.30 -3.24 -2.38
C GLY A 77 -4.57 -4.58 -2.41
N ILE A 78 -4.73 -5.35 -3.49
CA ILE A 78 -4.02 -6.61 -3.71
C ILE A 78 -2.51 -6.38 -3.74
N CYS A 79 -2.05 -5.42 -4.53
CA CYS A 79 -0.63 -5.06 -4.60
C CYS A 79 -0.07 -4.68 -3.23
N LEU A 80 -0.79 -3.88 -2.44
CA LEU A 80 -0.36 -3.47 -1.11
C LEU A 80 -0.19 -4.67 -0.17
N ILE A 81 -1.13 -5.63 -0.18
CA ILE A 81 -1.03 -6.84 0.65
C ILE A 81 0.22 -7.64 0.29
N PHE A 82 0.42 -7.97 -0.98
CA PHE A 82 1.56 -8.78 -1.40
C PHE A 82 2.89 -8.05 -1.24
N GLY A 83 2.93 -6.75 -1.53
CA GLY A 83 4.12 -5.92 -1.35
C GLY A 83 4.54 -5.85 0.11
N MET A 84 3.59 -5.64 1.02
CA MET A 84 3.90 -5.61 2.46
C MET A 84 4.23 -6.99 3.02
N PHE A 85 3.60 -8.06 2.53
CA PHE A 85 3.98 -9.43 2.87
C PHE A 85 5.41 -9.76 2.41
N TYR A 86 5.84 -9.24 1.26
CA TYR A 86 7.24 -9.39 0.86
C TYR A 86 8.17 -8.62 1.81
N VAL A 87 7.81 -7.41 2.20
CA VAL A 87 8.59 -6.62 3.16
C VAL A 87 8.74 -7.32 4.52
N THR A 88 7.74 -8.06 5.01
CA THR A 88 7.89 -8.82 6.27
C THR A 88 8.98 -9.89 6.18
N THR A 89 9.27 -10.41 4.99
CA THR A 89 10.37 -11.38 4.78
C THR A 89 11.75 -10.73 4.86
N LEU A 90 11.85 -9.42 4.66
CA LEU A 90 13.11 -8.67 4.74
C LEU A 90 13.49 -8.33 6.19
N ILE A 91 12.52 -8.16 7.09
CA ILE A 91 12.77 -7.74 8.48
C ILE A 91 13.74 -8.70 9.21
N PRO A 92 13.58 -10.03 9.16
CA PRO A 92 14.50 -10.95 9.84
C PRO A 92 15.93 -10.94 9.31
N MET A 93 16.16 -10.35 8.12
CA MET A 93 17.49 -10.26 7.51
C MET A 93 18.31 -9.08 8.06
N ILE A 94 17.70 -8.21 8.87
CA ILE A 94 18.36 -7.06 9.48
C ILE A 94 18.93 -7.49 10.84
N THR A 95 20.25 -7.65 10.92
CA THR A 95 20.95 -8.11 12.13
C THR A 95 21.68 -7.00 12.88
N GLU A 96 22.12 -5.96 12.16
CA GLU A 96 23.03 -4.93 12.69
C GLU A 96 22.32 -3.71 13.30
N ILE A 97 21.01 -3.57 13.07
CA ILE A 97 20.23 -2.43 13.55
C ILE A 97 19.04 -2.91 14.36
N GLU A 98 18.91 -2.39 15.58
CA GLU A 98 17.72 -2.58 16.39
C GLU A 98 16.58 -1.71 15.84
N LEU A 99 15.57 -2.36 15.28
CA LEU A 99 14.39 -1.68 14.76
C LEU A 99 13.39 -1.33 15.86
N PRO A 100 12.79 -0.13 15.84
CA PRO A 100 11.67 0.17 16.71
C PRO A 100 10.53 -0.81 16.45
N SER A 101 9.85 -1.28 17.51
CA SER A 101 8.76 -2.25 17.40
C SER A 101 7.68 -1.84 16.39
N TRP A 102 7.38 -0.53 16.30
CA TRP A 102 6.38 -0.06 15.37
C TRP A 102 6.79 -0.25 13.89
N VAL A 103 8.09 -0.11 13.56
CA VAL A 103 8.62 -0.33 12.20
C VAL A 103 8.53 -1.81 11.83
N VAL A 104 8.80 -2.69 12.80
CA VAL A 104 8.68 -4.15 12.65
C VAL A 104 7.24 -4.56 12.35
N TYR A 105 6.26 -3.96 13.04
CA TYR A 105 4.85 -4.28 12.83
C TYR A 105 4.18 -3.51 11.68
N ALA A 106 4.82 -2.46 11.15
CA ALA A 106 4.21 -1.60 10.14
C ALA A 106 3.75 -2.34 8.87
N PRO A 107 4.50 -3.28 8.26
CA PRO A 107 4.02 -3.99 7.07
C PRO A 107 2.75 -4.81 7.33
N TRP A 108 2.59 -5.38 8.54
CA TRP A 108 1.35 -6.07 8.91
C TRP A 108 0.17 -5.11 8.98
N ILE A 109 0.37 -3.93 9.58
CA ILE A 109 -0.66 -2.88 9.66
C ILE A 109 -1.05 -2.43 8.24
N PHE A 110 -0.08 -2.20 7.35
CA PHE A 110 -0.36 -1.77 5.98
C PHE A 110 -0.99 -2.87 5.11
N SER A 111 -0.74 -4.14 5.42
CA SER A 111 -1.48 -5.25 4.83
C SER A 111 -2.97 -5.19 5.18
N ILE A 112 -3.32 -4.83 6.43
CA ILE A 112 -4.72 -4.62 6.85
C ILE A 112 -5.36 -3.48 6.05
N PHE A 113 -4.64 -2.37 5.82
CA PHE A 113 -5.12 -1.31 4.93
C PHE A 113 -5.32 -1.79 3.49
N GLY A 114 -4.46 -2.69 3.00
CA GLY A 114 -4.66 -3.35 1.71
C GLY A 114 -5.97 -4.14 1.64
N ILE A 115 -6.32 -4.89 2.70
CA ILE A 115 -7.60 -5.61 2.79
C ILE A 115 -8.78 -4.63 2.73
N LEU A 116 -8.69 -3.48 3.40
CA LEU A 116 -9.73 -2.45 3.33
C LEU A 116 -9.90 -1.90 1.91
N LEU A 117 -8.80 -1.66 1.18
CA LEU A 117 -8.86 -1.21 -0.22
C LEU A 117 -9.51 -2.27 -1.13
N VAL A 118 -9.19 -3.55 -0.92
CA VAL A 118 -9.84 -4.66 -1.64
C VAL A 118 -11.34 -4.68 -1.37
N ALA A 119 -11.75 -4.57 -0.10
CA ALA A 119 -13.16 -4.56 0.28
C ALA A 119 -13.91 -3.39 -0.37
N ILE A 120 -13.36 -2.18 -0.31
CA ILE A 120 -13.95 -0.98 -0.92
C ILE A 120 -14.06 -1.15 -2.45
N GLY A 121 -12.99 -1.60 -3.10
CA GLY A 121 -12.97 -1.83 -4.54
C GLY A 121 -14.01 -2.88 -4.97
N TYR A 122 -14.10 -3.99 -4.23
CA TYR A 122 -15.02 -5.09 -4.52
C TYR A 122 -16.49 -4.68 -4.37
N ILE A 123 -16.86 -4.01 -3.27
CA ILE A 123 -18.23 -3.54 -3.03
C ILE A 123 -18.68 -2.60 -4.15
N ASN A 124 -17.83 -1.65 -4.53
CA ASN A 124 -18.16 -0.69 -5.59
C ASN A 124 -18.23 -1.33 -6.98
N TYR A 125 -17.35 -2.28 -7.26
CA TYR A 125 -17.40 -3.06 -8.50
C TYR A 125 -18.73 -3.82 -8.62
N ARG A 126 -19.16 -4.52 -7.56
CA ARG A 126 -20.43 -5.26 -7.52
C ARG A 126 -21.64 -4.34 -7.69
N LYS A 127 -21.67 -3.20 -6.99
CA LYS A 127 -22.75 -2.21 -7.10
C LYS A 127 -22.90 -1.72 -8.55
N LYS A 128 -21.80 -1.44 -9.23
CA LYS A 128 -21.81 -0.95 -10.63
C LYS A 128 -22.03 -2.06 -11.64
N ALA A 129 -21.65 -3.30 -11.34
CA ALA A 129 -22.03 -4.47 -12.13
C ALA A 129 -23.56 -4.55 -12.22
N TYR A 130 -24.23 -4.52 -11.05
CA TYR A 130 -25.68 -4.58 -10.94
C TYR A 130 -26.41 -3.42 -11.66
N LEU A 131 -25.96 -2.16 -11.45
CA LEU A 131 -26.62 -1.00 -12.04
C LEU A 131 -26.60 -0.98 -13.57
N SER A 132 -25.49 -1.41 -14.21
CA SER A 132 -25.46 -1.42 -15.68
C SER A 132 -26.25 -2.59 -16.28
N THR A 133 -26.50 -3.68 -15.56
CA THR A 133 -27.46 -4.69 -16.02
C THR A 133 -28.87 -4.10 -16.04
N LYS A 134 -29.29 -3.42 -14.96
CA LYS A 134 -30.60 -2.78 -14.86
C LYS A 134 -30.85 -1.74 -15.96
N ASN A 135 -29.84 -0.93 -16.29
CA ASN A 135 -29.99 0.10 -17.34
C ASN A 135 -30.10 -0.47 -18.76
N ASN A 136 -29.76 -1.74 -18.98
CA ASN A 136 -29.86 -2.39 -20.29
C ASN A 136 -31.21 -3.11 -20.50
N GLU A 137 -32.07 -3.14 -19.47
CA GLU A 137 -33.39 -3.77 -19.52
C GLU A 137 -34.54 -2.77 -19.81
N PHE A 138 -34.21 -1.49 -20.02
CA PHE A 138 -35.11 -0.40 -20.42
C PHE A 138 -34.66 0.22 -21.74
#